data_AF-A0A8S3X5F7-F1
#
_entry.id   AF-A0A8S3X5F7-F1
#
_cell.length_a   1.000
_cell.length_b   1.000
_cell.length_c   1.000
_cell.angle_alpha   90.00
_cell.angle_beta   90.00
_cell.angle_gamma   90.00
#
_symmetry.space_group_name_H-M   'P 1'
#
loop_
_entity.id
_entity.type
_entity.pdbx_description
1 polymer ?
#
loop_
_entity_poly.entity_id
_entity_poly.type
_entity_poly.pdbx_seq_one_letter_code
_entity_poly.pdbx_strand_id
1 'polypeptide(L)'
;MRLYQFTVGAFTPFSTIAVTMRRCQFTVGAFTPFSTIAVTMRRCQFTVGAFTPFSTIAVKMRRCQFTVGAFTPFSTIAAKMRRCQFIVGAFTPFSTITVTMRRCQFTVGAFTPFSTIAVTMRRCQFTVGAFTPFSTIAVTMRRCQFTVGAFTPFSTIAVKMRRCQFTVGAFTPYSTIAVKMRRYQFTVCAFTPFSTIKVTMRRCQFTVGAFTSFSTIAVTMRRCQFTVGAFTPFSTIAVTMRRCQFTVGAFTPFSTIAVTMRRCQFTVGEFTSLVCKL
;
A
#
# COMPACT_ATOMS: atom_id res chain seq x y z
N MET A 1 8.50 -33.08 21.63
CA MET A 1 7.33 -32.66 20.81
C MET A 1 7.75 -32.61 19.34
N ARG A 2 7.17 -33.47 18.50
CA ARG A 2 7.54 -33.65 17.08
C ARG A 2 7.21 -32.42 16.23
N LEU A 3 8.13 -32.08 15.32
CA LEU A 3 7.89 -31.21 14.17
C LEU A 3 7.30 -32.08 13.06
N TYR A 4 6.23 -31.65 12.42
CA TYR A 4 5.69 -32.37 11.26
C TYR A 4 6.16 -31.70 9.97
N GLN A 5 6.74 -32.47 9.07
CA GLN A 5 7.18 -32.02 7.75
C GLN A 5 6.34 -32.71 6.68
N PHE A 6 5.80 -31.93 5.75
CA PHE A 6 5.04 -32.43 4.62
C PHE A 6 5.56 -31.79 3.35
N THR A 7 5.81 -32.61 2.34
CA THR A 7 6.18 -32.17 1.00
C THR A 7 5.20 -32.80 0.02
N VAL A 8 4.51 -31.99 -0.78
CA VAL A 8 3.53 -32.47 -1.77
C VAL A 8 3.80 -31.78 -3.11
N GLY A 9 3.77 -32.53 -4.21
CA GLY A 9 3.90 -31.95 -5.56
C GLY A 9 2.71 -31.06 -5.89
N ALA A 10 1.51 -31.64 -5.93
CA ALA A 10 0.25 -30.94 -6.11
C ALA A 10 -0.79 -31.37 -5.06
N PHE A 11 -1.53 -30.41 -4.53
CA PHE A 11 -2.61 -30.66 -3.59
C PHE A 11 -3.89 -29.95 -4.05
N THR A 12 -4.90 -30.72 -4.43
CA THR A 12 -6.11 -30.24 -5.11
C THR A 12 -7.38 -30.75 -4.41
N PRO A 13 -7.70 -30.27 -3.22
CA PRO A 13 -8.84 -30.79 -2.47
C PRO A 13 -10.18 -30.29 -3.02
N PHE A 14 -11.16 -31.21 -3.05
CA PHE A 14 -12.53 -30.96 -3.49
C PHE A 14 -13.58 -30.97 -2.36
N SER A 15 -13.21 -31.41 -1.16
CA SER A 15 -14.08 -31.43 0.03
C SER A 15 -13.73 -30.31 1.01
N THR A 16 -14.68 -29.81 1.80
CA THR A 16 -14.41 -28.76 2.80
C THR A 16 -13.29 -29.19 3.74
N ILE A 17 -12.29 -28.34 3.91
CA ILE A 17 -11.13 -28.64 4.77
C ILE A 17 -11.11 -27.72 5.97
N ALA A 18 -11.04 -28.31 7.17
CA ALA A 18 -10.66 -27.62 8.39
C ALA A 18 -9.31 -28.17 8.88
N VAL A 19 -8.25 -27.35 8.78
CA VAL A 19 -6.91 -27.72 9.23
C VAL A 19 -6.54 -26.95 10.48
N THR A 20 -6.14 -27.66 11.54
CA THR A 20 -5.47 -27.06 12.70
C THR A 20 -4.12 -27.69 12.91
N MET A 21 -3.07 -26.89 12.89
CA MET A 21 -1.70 -27.39 13.00
C MET A 21 -0.86 -26.58 13.97
N ARG A 22 0.12 -27.26 14.55
CA ARG A 22 1.06 -26.68 15.49
C ARG A 22 2.45 -27.23 15.19
N ARG A 23 3.43 -26.34 15.01
CA ARG A 23 4.84 -26.73 14.78
C ARG A 23 4.99 -27.63 13.53
N CYS A 24 4.73 -27.05 12.36
CA CYS A 24 4.82 -27.78 11.09
C CYS A 24 5.64 -27.01 10.06
N GLN A 25 6.24 -27.76 9.15
CA GLN A 25 6.81 -27.28 7.89
C GLN A 25 6.03 -27.92 6.74
N PHE A 26 5.59 -27.09 5.80
CA PHE A 26 4.77 -27.55 4.68
C PHE A 26 5.32 -26.95 3.39
N THR A 27 5.73 -27.80 2.47
CA THR A 27 6.24 -27.41 1.16
C THR A 27 5.34 -28.00 0.09
N VAL A 28 4.76 -27.16 -0.76
CA VAL A 28 3.90 -27.61 -1.85
C VAL A 28 4.28 -26.96 -3.16
N GLY A 29 4.35 -27.74 -4.23
CA GLY A 29 4.54 -27.21 -5.58
C GLY A 29 3.33 -26.38 -6.00
N ALA A 30 2.15 -27.02 -6.11
CA ALA A 30 0.89 -26.37 -6.45
C ALA A 30 -0.22 -26.70 -5.43
N PHE A 31 -0.90 -25.69 -4.92
CA PHE A 31 -2.06 -25.84 -4.04
C PHE A 31 -3.29 -25.17 -4.66
N THR A 32 -4.27 -25.96 -5.11
CA THR A 32 -5.40 -25.47 -5.90
C THR A 32 -6.74 -25.99 -5.33
N PRO A 33 -7.19 -25.46 -4.19
CA PRO A 33 -8.41 -25.93 -3.56
C PRO A 33 -9.68 -25.41 -4.25
N PHE A 34 -10.68 -26.29 -4.38
CA PHE A 34 -12.00 -25.99 -4.95
C PHE A 34 -13.11 -25.92 -3.90
N SER A 35 -12.80 -26.18 -2.64
CA SER A 35 -13.73 -26.26 -1.51
C SER A 35 -13.39 -25.29 -0.38
N THR A 36 -14.35 -24.90 0.44
CA THR A 36 -14.11 -23.96 1.56
C THR A 36 -12.98 -24.47 2.46
N ILE A 37 -12.03 -23.59 2.78
CA ILE A 37 -10.92 -23.93 3.68
C ILE A 37 -10.93 -23.01 4.91
N ALA A 38 -10.85 -23.63 6.08
CA ALA A 38 -10.49 -22.96 7.32
C ALA A 38 -9.14 -23.48 7.83
N VAL A 39 -8.12 -22.62 7.90
CA VAL A 39 -6.80 -22.97 8.43
C VAL A 39 -6.51 -22.20 9.71
N THR A 40 -6.13 -22.92 10.76
CA THR A 40 -5.54 -22.33 11.97
C THR A 40 -4.15 -22.90 12.21
N MET A 41 -3.13 -22.03 12.23
CA MET A 41 -1.76 -22.48 12.48
C MET A 41 -1.06 -21.71 13.58
N ARG A 42 -0.14 -22.41 14.25
CA ARG A 42 0.73 -21.83 15.27
C ARG A 42 2.15 -22.36 15.13
N ARG A 43 3.12 -21.46 14.93
CA ARG A 43 4.54 -21.79 14.77
C ARG A 43 4.81 -22.67 13.55
N CYS A 44 4.42 -22.21 12.36
CA CYS A 44 4.57 -22.99 11.14
C CYS A 44 5.34 -22.22 10.06
N GLN A 45 5.99 -22.96 9.18
CA GLN A 45 6.60 -22.45 7.96
C GLN A 45 5.91 -23.08 6.76
N PHE A 46 5.61 -22.24 5.77
CA PHE A 46 4.98 -22.67 4.52
C PHE A 46 5.77 -22.14 3.35
N THR A 47 6.05 -23.03 2.41
CA THR A 47 6.59 -22.69 1.11
C THR A 47 5.66 -23.25 0.06
N VAL A 48 5.08 -22.39 -0.78
CA VAL A 48 4.19 -22.81 -1.85
C VAL A 48 4.68 -22.24 -3.17
N GLY A 49 4.86 -23.07 -4.20
CA GLY A 49 5.20 -22.60 -5.54
C GLY A 49 4.06 -21.75 -6.11
N ALA A 50 2.90 -22.37 -6.29
CA ALA A 50 1.67 -21.73 -6.76
C ALA A 50 0.49 -22.01 -5.81
N PHE A 51 -0.21 -20.96 -5.39
CA PHE A 51 -1.43 -21.07 -4.59
C PHE A 51 -2.59 -20.41 -5.33
N THR A 52 -3.54 -21.22 -5.82
CA THR A 52 -4.63 -20.77 -6.71
C THR A 52 -6.00 -21.26 -6.21
N PRO A 53 -6.53 -20.68 -5.12
CA PRO A 53 -7.79 -21.12 -4.57
C PRO A 53 -9.00 -20.60 -5.35
N PHE A 54 -9.98 -21.48 -5.55
CA PHE A 54 -11.27 -21.18 -6.22
C PHE A 54 -12.45 -21.07 -5.24
N SER A 55 -12.20 -21.27 -3.95
CA SER A 55 -13.21 -21.34 -2.89
C SER A 55 -12.84 -20.50 -1.66
N THR A 56 -13.83 -20.12 -0.85
CA THR A 56 -13.62 -19.23 0.30
C THR A 56 -12.56 -19.76 1.26
N ILE A 57 -11.62 -18.90 1.66
CA ILE A 57 -10.56 -19.23 2.61
C ILE A 57 -10.61 -18.33 3.83
N ALA A 58 -10.60 -18.94 5.01
CA ALA A 58 -10.36 -18.29 6.28
C ALA A 58 -9.03 -18.77 6.89
N VAL A 59 -8.08 -17.86 7.10
CA VAL A 59 -6.78 -18.17 7.70
C VAL A 59 -6.58 -17.43 9.02
N LYS A 60 -6.20 -18.17 10.07
CA LYS A 60 -5.72 -17.63 11.35
C LYS A 60 -4.33 -18.13 11.65
N MET A 61 -3.37 -17.21 11.80
CA MET A 61 -1.98 -17.60 12.04
C MET A 61 -1.35 -16.85 13.19
N ARG A 62 -0.46 -17.55 13.89
CA ARG A 62 0.35 -16.98 14.97
C ARG A 62 1.77 -17.50 14.91
N ARG A 63 2.74 -16.59 14.75
CA ARG A 63 4.19 -16.91 14.67
C ARG A 63 4.52 -17.79 13.47
N CYS A 64 4.17 -17.36 12.26
CA CYS A 64 4.37 -18.18 11.06
C CYS A 64 5.18 -17.43 10.01
N GLN A 65 5.84 -18.19 9.13
CA GLN A 65 6.51 -17.68 7.93
C GLN A 65 5.85 -18.29 6.70
N PHE A 66 5.64 -17.47 5.69
CA PHE A 66 5.11 -17.89 4.39
C PHE A 66 5.99 -17.37 3.28
N THR A 67 6.32 -18.27 2.37
CA THR A 67 6.94 -17.95 1.10
C THR A 67 6.04 -18.51 0.01
N VAL A 68 5.56 -17.65 -0.88
CA VAL A 68 4.71 -18.07 -2.00
C VAL A 68 5.30 -17.53 -3.29
N GLY A 69 5.52 -18.38 -4.29
CA GLY A 69 5.96 -17.94 -5.62
C GLY A 69 4.88 -17.09 -6.29
N ALA A 70 3.73 -17.72 -6.55
CA ALA A 70 2.55 -17.08 -7.13
C ALA A 70 1.31 -17.33 -6.24
N PHE A 71 0.59 -16.26 -5.91
CA PHE A 71 -0.68 -16.32 -5.18
C PHE A 71 -1.78 -15.68 -6.01
N THR A 72 -2.70 -16.48 -6.56
CA THR A 72 -3.71 -16.04 -7.52
C THR A 72 -5.11 -16.50 -7.08
N PRO A 73 -5.68 -15.91 -6.02
CA PRO A 73 -6.98 -16.35 -5.55
C PRO A 73 -8.12 -15.82 -6.42
N PHE A 74 -9.05 -16.72 -6.72
CA PHE A 74 -10.33 -16.44 -7.39
C PHE A 74 -11.51 -16.41 -6.41
N SER A 75 -11.23 -16.51 -5.11
CA SER A 75 -12.22 -16.64 -4.06
C SER A 75 -12.03 -15.70 -2.87
N THR A 76 -13.08 -15.46 -2.09
CA THR A 76 -13.00 -14.58 -0.93
C THR A 76 -11.99 -15.09 0.09
N ILE A 77 -11.07 -14.22 0.52
CA ILE A 77 -10.07 -14.54 1.55
C ILE A 77 -10.24 -13.64 2.75
N ALA A 78 -10.29 -14.25 3.93
CA ALA A 78 -10.19 -13.56 5.21
C ALA A 78 -8.96 -14.07 5.98
N ALA A 79 -7.99 -13.19 6.24
CA ALA A 79 -6.76 -13.53 6.95
C ALA A 79 -6.58 -12.72 8.24
N LYS A 80 -6.28 -13.40 9.35
CA LYS A 80 -5.89 -12.80 10.63
C LYS A 80 -4.51 -13.31 11.04
N MET A 81 -3.52 -12.41 11.07
CA MET A 81 -2.14 -12.78 11.36
C MET A 81 -1.56 -12.03 12.55
N ARG A 82 -0.76 -12.73 13.35
CA ARG A 82 -0.03 -12.15 14.48
C ARG A 82 1.40 -12.67 14.52
N ARG A 83 2.37 -11.75 14.42
CA ARG A 83 3.81 -12.08 14.43
C ARG A 83 4.19 -12.97 13.25
N CYS A 84 3.89 -12.55 12.03
CA CYS A 84 4.15 -13.35 10.84
C CYS A 84 5.05 -12.63 9.84
N GLN A 85 5.78 -13.40 9.04
CA GLN A 85 6.53 -12.91 7.89
C GLN A 85 5.95 -13.53 6.62
N PHE A 86 5.89 -12.75 5.55
CA PHE A 86 5.42 -13.17 4.25
C PHE A 86 6.34 -12.65 3.17
N ILE A 87 6.65 -13.52 2.24
CA ILE A 87 7.34 -13.22 1.01
C ILE A 87 6.47 -13.78 -0.10
N VAL A 88 6.05 -12.93 -1.02
CA VAL A 88 5.23 -13.33 -2.16
C VAL A 88 5.89 -12.81 -3.43
N GLY A 89 6.17 -13.68 -4.40
CA GLY A 89 6.71 -13.26 -5.69
C GLY A 89 5.68 -12.41 -6.45
N ALA A 90 4.56 -13.04 -6.79
CA ALA A 90 3.41 -12.40 -7.44
C ALA A 90 2.12 -12.62 -6.64
N PHE A 91 1.37 -11.55 -6.42
CA PHE A 91 0.05 -11.60 -5.78
C PHE A 91 -1.00 -10.96 -6.69
N THR A 92 -1.89 -11.77 -7.27
CA THR A 92 -2.83 -11.34 -8.31
C THR A 92 -4.26 -11.80 -7.99
N PRO A 93 -4.91 -11.17 -6.99
CA PRO A 93 -6.25 -11.59 -6.60
C PRO A 93 -7.35 -11.07 -7.52
N PHE A 94 -8.32 -11.95 -7.79
CA PHE A 94 -9.52 -11.68 -8.60
C PHE A 94 -10.80 -11.60 -7.75
N SER A 95 -10.67 -11.71 -6.43
CA SER A 95 -11.77 -11.82 -5.47
C SER A 95 -11.51 -11.02 -4.18
N THR A 96 -12.56 -10.74 -3.42
CA THR A 96 -12.47 -9.89 -2.22
C THR A 96 -11.47 -10.44 -1.20
N ILE A 97 -10.57 -9.58 -0.72
CA ILE A 97 -9.61 -9.93 0.33
C ILE A 97 -9.75 -9.00 1.53
N THR A 98 -9.85 -9.60 2.70
CA THR A 98 -9.75 -8.89 3.99
C THR A 98 -8.56 -9.41 4.79
N VAL A 99 -7.62 -8.53 5.11
CA VAL A 99 -6.43 -8.87 5.90
C VAL A 99 -6.34 -8.03 7.16
N THR A 100 -6.15 -8.69 8.30
CA THR A 100 -5.80 -8.03 9.56
C THR A 100 -4.46 -8.53 10.08
N MET A 101 -3.50 -7.61 10.28
CA MET A 101 -2.15 -7.95 10.70
C MET A 101 -1.73 -7.20 11.97
N ARG A 102 -0.99 -7.91 12.83
CA ARG A 102 -0.34 -7.33 14.00
C ARG A 102 1.08 -7.83 14.15
N ARG A 103 2.06 -6.92 14.10
CA ARG A 103 3.50 -7.22 14.19
C ARG A 103 3.96 -8.13 13.05
N CYS A 104 3.70 -7.73 11.81
CA CYS A 104 4.05 -8.56 10.66
C CYS A 104 4.99 -7.82 9.69
N GLN A 105 5.74 -8.58 8.91
CA GLN A 105 6.52 -8.11 7.77
C GLN A 105 5.95 -8.76 6.51
N PHE A 106 5.90 -7.98 5.43
CA PHE A 106 5.38 -8.45 4.15
C PHE A 106 6.28 -7.90 3.05
N THR A 107 6.72 -8.77 2.17
CA THR A 107 7.49 -8.42 0.98
C THR A 107 6.76 -9.00 -0.23
N VAL A 108 6.49 -8.17 -1.22
CA VAL A 108 5.90 -8.58 -2.49
C VAL A 108 6.75 -8.11 -3.65
N GLY A 109 7.02 -8.99 -4.61
CA GLY A 109 7.57 -8.56 -5.90
C GLY A 109 6.55 -7.71 -6.67
N ALA A 110 5.45 -8.34 -7.07
CA ALA A 110 4.34 -7.70 -7.78
C ALA A 110 3.00 -7.92 -7.08
N PHE A 111 2.23 -6.84 -6.87
CA PHE A 111 0.88 -6.89 -6.32
C PHE A 111 -0.11 -6.21 -7.27
N THR A 112 -0.92 -7.02 -7.96
CA THR A 112 -1.79 -6.58 -9.06
C THR A 112 -3.24 -7.03 -8.83
N PRO A 113 -3.95 -6.41 -7.88
CA PRO A 113 -5.30 -6.84 -7.56
C PRO A 113 -6.35 -6.31 -8.53
N PHE A 114 -7.29 -7.19 -8.88
CA PHE A 114 -8.47 -6.91 -9.71
C PHE A 114 -9.77 -6.88 -8.89
N SER A 115 -9.66 -6.98 -7.56
CA SER A 115 -10.80 -7.10 -6.63
C SER A 115 -10.66 -6.23 -5.39
N THR A 116 -11.78 -6.01 -4.69
CA THR A 116 -11.79 -5.17 -3.48
C THR A 116 -10.86 -5.71 -2.40
N ILE A 117 -9.99 -4.85 -1.88
CA ILE A 117 -9.08 -5.20 -0.78
C ILE A 117 -9.30 -4.29 0.41
N ALA A 118 -9.46 -4.90 1.58
CA ALA A 118 -9.45 -4.23 2.88
C ALA A 118 -8.26 -4.71 3.72
N VAL A 119 -7.36 -3.80 4.07
CA VAL A 119 -6.19 -4.11 4.90
C VAL A 119 -6.19 -3.28 6.18
N THR A 120 -6.07 -3.95 7.32
CA THR A 120 -5.84 -3.31 8.63
C THR A 120 -4.54 -3.80 9.24
N MET A 121 -3.65 -2.86 9.58
CA MET A 121 -2.33 -3.21 10.11
C MET A 121 -1.95 -2.43 11.35
N ARG A 122 -1.24 -3.11 12.25
CA ARG A 122 -0.66 -2.51 13.45
C ARG A 122 0.76 -3.00 13.68
N ARG A 123 1.73 -2.07 13.67
CA ARG A 123 3.17 -2.37 13.87
C ARG A 123 3.71 -3.27 12.76
N CYS A 124 3.57 -2.88 11.50
CA CYS A 124 3.98 -3.71 10.38
C CYS A 124 4.97 -2.99 9.47
N GLN A 125 5.75 -3.77 8.74
CA GLN A 125 6.59 -3.30 7.63
C GLN A 125 6.08 -3.95 6.34
N PHE A 126 6.09 -3.18 5.25
CA PHE A 126 5.61 -3.60 3.96
C PHE A 126 6.57 -3.12 2.88
N THR A 127 7.03 -4.04 2.04
CA THR A 127 7.88 -3.73 0.90
C THR A 127 7.21 -4.29 -0.34
N VAL A 128 7.05 -3.47 -1.37
CA VAL A 128 6.50 -3.88 -2.66
C VAL A 128 7.41 -3.41 -3.78
N GLY A 129 7.75 -4.28 -4.72
CA GLY A 129 8.38 -3.87 -5.97
C GLY A 129 7.42 -3.03 -6.80
N ALA A 130 6.34 -3.66 -7.30
CA ALA A 130 5.29 -3.02 -8.09
C ALA A 130 3.90 -3.22 -7.47
N PHE A 131 3.13 -2.14 -7.35
CA PHE A 131 1.75 -2.14 -6.87
C PHE A 131 0.82 -1.49 -7.89
N THR A 132 0.01 -2.31 -8.56
CA THR A 132 -0.80 -1.88 -9.71
C THR A 132 -2.27 -2.32 -9.55
N PRO A 133 -3.04 -1.70 -8.66
CA PRO A 133 -4.42 -2.10 -8.40
C PRO A 133 -5.38 -1.58 -9.47
N PHE A 134 -6.31 -2.45 -9.86
CA PHE A 134 -7.42 -2.17 -10.79
C PHE A 134 -8.78 -2.11 -10.08
N SER A 135 -8.79 -2.21 -8.76
CA SER A 135 -9.98 -2.32 -7.92
C SER A 135 -9.89 -1.50 -6.63
N THR A 136 -11.02 -1.29 -5.95
CA THR A 136 -11.05 -0.46 -4.74
C THR A 136 -10.17 -1.00 -3.62
N ILE A 137 -9.32 -0.14 -3.05
CA ILE A 137 -8.46 -0.50 -1.92
C ILE A 137 -8.70 0.41 -0.73
N ALA A 138 -8.98 -0.21 0.42
CA ALA A 138 -9.09 0.46 1.71
C ALA A 138 -7.96 0.00 2.65
N VAL A 139 -7.12 0.92 3.08
CA VAL A 139 -5.98 0.63 3.97
C VAL A 139 -6.06 1.45 5.25
N THR A 140 -5.97 0.78 6.40
CA THR A 140 -5.83 1.42 7.71
C THR A 140 -4.56 0.97 8.41
N MET A 141 -3.68 1.92 8.74
CA MET A 141 -2.37 1.62 9.35
C MET A 141 -2.10 2.40 10.63
N ARG A 142 -1.44 1.72 11.57
CA ARG A 142 -0.93 2.33 12.80
C ARG A 142 0.48 1.83 13.12
N ARG A 143 1.45 2.74 13.17
CA ARG A 143 2.87 2.44 13.46
C ARG A 143 3.49 1.54 12.41
N CYS A 144 3.46 1.94 11.14
CA CYS A 144 3.93 1.09 10.05
C CYS A 144 4.92 1.81 9.15
N GLN A 145 5.77 1.04 8.48
CA GLN A 145 6.68 1.50 7.44
C GLN A 145 6.28 0.85 6.12
N PHE A 146 6.37 1.61 5.04
CA PHE A 146 6.15 1.14 3.69
C PHE A 146 7.25 1.62 2.77
N THR A 147 7.69 0.72 1.92
CA THR A 147 8.53 1.02 0.78
C THR A 147 7.86 0.44 -0.46
N VAL A 148 7.66 1.26 -1.47
CA VAL A 148 7.09 0.82 -2.75
C VAL A 148 8.01 1.29 -3.88
N GLY A 149 8.43 0.39 -4.77
CA GLY A 149 9.21 0.77 -5.95
C GLY A 149 8.35 1.61 -6.90
N ALA A 150 7.28 1.00 -7.42
CA ALA A 150 6.31 1.63 -8.30
C ALA A 150 4.87 1.45 -7.78
N PHE A 151 4.10 2.54 -7.77
CA PHE A 151 2.71 2.57 -7.32
C PHE A 151 1.83 3.20 -8.41
N THR A 152 1.07 2.39 -9.13
CA THR A 152 0.33 2.80 -10.34
C THR A 152 -1.15 2.37 -10.27
N PRO A 153 -1.97 3.02 -9.43
CA PRO A 153 -3.35 2.62 -9.26
C PRO A 153 -4.26 3.14 -10.37
N PHE A 154 -5.17 2.27 -10.82
CA PHE A 154 -6.22 2.54 -11.80
C PHE A 154 -7.62 2.61 -11.16
N SER A 155 -7.70 2.51 -9.84
CA SER A 155 -8.94 2.42 -9.07
C SER A 155 -8.92 3.23 -7.78
N THR A 156 -10.09 3.46 -7.18
CA THR A 156 -10.21 4.28 -5.97
C THR A 156 -9.41 3.72 -4.80
N ILE A 157 -8.56 4.56 -4.19
CA ILE A 157 -7.78 4.20 -3.00
C ILE A 157 -8.12 5.12 -1.83
N ALA A 158 -8.50 4.50 -0.71
CA ALA A 158 -8.73 5.18 0.56
C ALA A 158 -7.69 4.73 1.61
N VAL A 159 -6.87 5.66 2.09
CA VAL A 159 -5.81 5.37 3.06
C VAL A 159 -5.96 6.19 4.34
N LYS A 160 -5.93 5.52 5.49
CA LYS A 160 -5.89 6.14 6.83
C LYS A 160 -4.63 5.72 7.57
N MET A 161 -3.73 6.66 7.87
CA MET A 161 -2.45 6.35 8.53
C MET A 161 -2.23 7.15 9.81
N ARG A 162 -1.62 6.50 10.80
CA ARG A 162 -1.19 7.13 12.04
C ARG A 162 0.20 6.66 12.47
N ARG A 163 1.16 7.59 12.60
CA ARG A 163 2.56 7.33 12.99
C ARG A 163 3.24 6.38 12.01
N CYS A 164 3.39 6.76 10.76
CA CYS A 164 3.91 5.86 9.73
C CYS A 164 4.98 6.56 8.88
N GLN A 165 5.73 5.78 8.10
CA GLN A 165 6.71 6.25 7.11
C GLN A 165 6.37 5.64 5.74
N PHE A 166 6.50 6.42 4.67
CA PHE A 166 6.40 5.97 3.27
C PHE A 166 7.67 6.37 2.56
N THR A 167 8.13 5.46 1.72
CA THR A 167 9.03 5.78 0.63
C THR A 167 8.44 5.20 -0.64
N VAL A 168 8.34 6.01 -1.71
CA VAL A 168 7.99 5.55 -3.05
C VAL A 168 9.05 5.95 -4.05
N GLY A 169 9.44 5.05 -4.94
CA GLY A 169 10.20 5.43 -6.13
C GLY A 169 9.32 6.26 -7.06
N ALA A 170 8.35 5.62 -7.71
CA ALA A 170 7.41 6.24 -8.64
C ALA A 170 5.96 6.09 -8.17
N PHE A 171 5.20 7.18 -8.17
CA PHE A 171 3.79 7.22 -7.82
C PHE A 171 2.98 7.85 -8.95
N THR A 172 2.24 7.03 -9.70
CA THR A 172 1.57 7.44 -10.96
C THR A 172 0.08 7.03 -10.97
N PRO A 173 -0.78 7.72 -10.20
CA PRO A 173 -2.18 7.34 -10.10
C PRO A 173 -3.02 7.85 -11.27
N TYR A 174 -3.90 6.97 -11.76
CA TYR A 174 -4.89 7.23 -12.81
C TYR A 174 -6.32 7.30 -12.26
N SER A 175 -6.48 7.21 -10.93
CA SER A 175 -7.77 7.13 -10.25
C SER A 175 -7.87 8.02 -9.01
N THR A 176 -9.07 8.19 -8.46
CA THR A 176 -9.27 9.02 -7.27
C THR A 176 -8.55 8.46 -6.05
N ILE A 177 -7.74 9.29 -5.40
CA ILE A 177 -7.01 8.93 -4.18
C ILE A 177 -7.41 9.84 -3.02
N ALA A 178 -7.85 9.22 -1.92
CA ALA A 178 -8.19 9.90 -0.67
C ALA A 178 -7.26 9.44 0.46
N VAL A 179 -6.44 10.36 0.95
CA VAL A 179 -5.40 10.03 1.95
C VAL A 179 -5.54 10.91 3.19
N LYS A 180 -5.58 10.27 4.37
CA LYS A 180 -5.60 10.95 5.67
C LYS A 180 -4.45 10.49 6.55
N MET A 181 -3.54 11.41 6.87
CA MET A 181 -2.32 11.09 7.62
C MET A 181 -2.18 11.92 8.89
N ARG A 182 -1.66 11.30 9.95
CA ARG A 182 -1.30 11.98 11.20
C ARG A 182 0.03 11.48 11.74
N ARG A 183 1.00 12.38 11.90
CA ARG A 183 2.39 12.08 12.32
C ARG A 183 3.07 11.16 11.30
N TYR A 184 3.69 11.75 10.29
CA TYR A 184 4.16 11.00 9.13
C TYR A 184 5.42 11.58 8.51
N GLN A 185 6.23 10.72 7.87
CA GLN A 185 7.30 11.12 6.95
C GLN A 185 7.08 10.41 5.61
N PHE A 186 6.92 11.20 4.55
CA PHE A 186 6.62 10.71 3.21
C PHE A 186 7.69 11.19 2.26
N THR A 187 8.33 10.26 1.56
CA THR A 187 9.34 10.56 0.54
C THR A 187 8.93 9.93 -0.77
N VAL A 188 8.92 10.71 -1.85
CA VAL A 188 8.64 10.22 -3.20
C VAL A 188 9.69 10.75 -4.17
N CYS A 189 10.25 9.89 -5.01
CA CYS A 189 11.21 10.35 -6.01
C CYS A 189 10.48 11.01 -7.18
N ALA A 190 9.47 10.35 -7.74
CA ALA A 190 8.63 10.86 -8.83
C ALA A 190 7.14 10.73 -8.52
N PHE A 191 6.39 11.82 -8.62
CA PHE A 191 4.96 11.89 -8.36
C PHE A 191 4.21 12.47 -9.57
N THR A 192 3.47 11.62 -10.29
CA THR A 192 2.85 11.98 -11.57
C THR A 192 1.35 11.61 -11.65
N PRO A 193 0.46 12.38 -11.00
CA PRO A 193 -0.96 12.06 -10.99
C PRO A 193 -1.71 12.53 -12.25
N PHE A 194 -2.61 11.66 -12.71
CA PHE A 194 -3.52 11.90 -13.85
C PHE A 194 -4.99 12.05 -13.42
N SER A 195 -5.27 11.95 -12.12
CA SER A 195 -6.62 11.91 -11.55
C SER A 195 -6.72 12.69 -10.23
N THR A 196 -7.96 12.91 -9.76
CA THR A 196 -8.23 13.71 -8.56
C THR A 196 -7.55 13.14 -7.31
N ILE A 197 -6.78 13.97 -6.63
CA ILE A 197 -6.12 13.62 -5.37
C ILE A 197 -6.58 14.52 -4.24
N LYS A 198 -7.06 13.91 -3.15
CA LYS A 198 -7.41 14.60 -1.91
C LYS A 198 -6.54 14.12 -0.76
N VAL A 199 -5.74 15.02 -0.20
CA VAL A 199 -4.83 14.70 0.90
C VAL A 199 -5.10 15.60 2.10
N THR A 200 -5.21 14.99 3.28
CA THR A 200 -5.27 15.71 4.56
C THR A 200 -4.16 15.25 5.48
N MET A 201 -3.28 16.18 5.88
CA MET A 201 -2.11 15.88 6.71
C MET A 201 -2.07 16.71 7.99
N ARG A 202 -1.59 16.08 9.06
CA ARG A 202 -1.33 16.77 10.33
C ARG A 202 -0.03 16.29 10.96
N ARG A 203 0.91 17.22 11.18
CA ARG A 203 2.25 16.94 11.74
C ARG A 203 3.05 16.00 10.84
N CYS A 204 3.31 16.41 9.60
CA CYS A 204 3.98 15.55 8.62
C CYS A 204 5.18 16.25 7.97
N GLN A 205 6.14 15.45 7.54
CA GLN A 205 7.21 15.87 6.64
C GLN A 205 6.98 15.20 5.29
N PHE A 206 7.16 15.96 4.22
CA PHE A 206 6.94 15.51 2.86
C PHE A 206 8.09 15.98 1.99
N THR A 207 8.72 15.05 1.29
CA THR A 207 9.82 15.32 0.38
C THR A 207 9.50 14.70 -0.96
N VAL A 208 9.53 15.49 -2.02
CA VAL A 208 9.37 15.01 -3.40
C VAL A 208 10.57 15.41 -4.23
N GLY A 209 11.12 14.49 -5.00
CA GLY A 209 12.13 14.81 -6.02
C GLY A 209 11.50 15.62 -7.15
N ALA A 210 10.66 14.96 -7.94
CA ALA A 210 9.92 15.55 -9.05
C ALA A 210 8.40 15.37 -8.88
N PHE A 211 7.66 16.46 -9.05
CA PHE A 211 6.20 16.51 -9.00
C PHE A 211 5.66 17.06 -10.32
N THR A 212 4.92 16.24 -11.05
CA THR A 212 4.30 16.66 -12.33
C THR A 212 2.83 16.27 -12.32
N SER A 213 1.90 17.23 -12.22
CA SER A 213 0.47 16.90 -12.10
C SER A 213 -0.33 17.30 -13.33
N PHE A 214 -1.15 16.39 -13.83
CA PHE A 214 -2.14 16.64 -14.88
C PHE A 214 -3.57 16.68 -14.36
N SER A 215 -3.74 16.67 -13.03
CA SER A 215 -5.03 16.47 -12.36
C SER A 215 -5.37 17.48 -11.27
N THR A 216 -6.64 17.54 -10.87
CA THR A 216 -7.06 18.39 -9.76
C THR A 216 -6.55 17.86 -8.42
N ILE A 217 -5.79 18.68 -7.70
CA ILE A 217 -5.20 18.28 -6.41
C ILE A 217 -5.69 19.21 -5.31
N ALA A 218 -6.28 18.61 -4.27
CA ALA A 218 -6.70 19.32 -3.06
C ALA A 218 -5.89 18.83 -1.86
N VAL A 219 -5.08 19.72 -1.28
CA VAL A 219 -4.22 19.41 -0.13
C VAL A 219 -4.56 20.29 1.05
N THR A 220 -4.79 19.68 2.21
CA THR A 220 -4.94 20.40 3.49
C THR A 220 -3.86 19.96 4.47
N MET A 221 -3.03 20.90 4.92
CA MET A 221 -1.91 20.63 5.82
C MET A 221 -1.98 21.46 7.09
N ARG A 222 -1.59 20.85 8.22
CA ARG A 222 -1.43 21.54 9.49
C ARG A 222 -0.16 21.09 10.22
N ARG A 223 0.75 22.03 10.48
CA ARG A 223 2.05 21.78 11.11
C ARG A 223 2.92 20.83 10.29
N CYS A 224 3.17 21.15 9.03
CA CYS A 224 3.92 20.28 8.13
C CYS A 224 5.12 20.97 7.50
N GLN A 225 6.11 20.19 7.11
CA GLN A 225 7.22 20.64 6.26
C GLN A 225 7.08 19.96 4.90
N PHE A 226 7.30 20.72 3.84
CA PHE A 226 7.16 20.26 2.47
C PHE A 226 8.36 20.75 1.67
N THR A 227 9.06 19.82 1.04
CA THR A 227 10.23 20.09 0.20
C THR A 227 10.00 19.42 -1.14
N VAL A 228 10.15 20.17 -2.23
CA VAL A 228 10.07 19.65 -3.59
C VAL A 228 11.29 20.08 -4.38
N GLY A 229 11.92 19.15 -5.09
CA GLY A 229 12.98 19.47 -6.04
C GLY A 229 12.42 20.24 -7.23
N ALA A 230 11.62 19.58 -8.07
CA ALA A 230 10.97 20.16 -9.25
C ALA A 230 9.44 20.05 -9.17
N PHE A 231 8.73 21.14 -9.45
CA PHE A 231 7.27 21.21 -9.35
C PHE A 231 6.64 21.79 -10.63
N THR A 232 5.94 20.94 -11.39
CA THR A 232 5.41 21.27 -12.72
C THR A 232 3.90 20.90 -12.85
N PRO A 233 2.99 21.76 -12.37
CA PRO A 233 1.56 21.50 -12.46
C PRO A 233 0.97 21.99 -13.79
N PHE A 234 0.13 21.15 -14.41
CA PHE A 234 -0.64 21.43 -15.64
C PHE A 234 -2.14 21.61 -15.39
N SER A 235 -2.58 21.52 -14.13
CA SER A 235 -3.98 21.47 -13.71
C SER A 235 -4.20 22.21 -12.39
N THR A 236 -5.46 22.39 -11.99
CA THR A 236 -5.82 23.17 -10.79
C THR A 236 -5.29 22.53 -9.51
N ILE A 237 -4.54 23.30 -8.72
CA ILE A 237 -4.09 22.88 -7.39
C ILE A 237 -4.66 23.83 -6.35
N ALA A 238 -5.36 23.26 -5.36
CA ALA A 238 -5.83 23.97 -4.18
C ALA A 238 -5.08 23.49 -2.94
N VAL A 239 -4.33 24.39 -2.30
CA VAL A 239 -3.55 24.08 -1.10
C VAL A 239 -3.98 24.97 0.06
N THR A 240 -4.34 24.36 1.18
CA THR A 240 -4.60 25.07 2.44
C THR A 240 -3.56 24.67 3.48
N MET A 241 -2.79 25.64 3.97
CA MET A 241 -1.70 25.40 4.92
C MET A 241 -1.87 26.23 6.19
N ARG A 242 -1.59 25.60 7.34
CA ARG A 242 -1.53 26.30 8.63
C ARG A 242 -0.30 25.87 9.43
N ARG A 243 0.59 26.83 9.73
CA ARG A 243 1.85 26.61 10.44
C ARG A 243 2.77 25.66 9.71
N CYS A 244 3.04 25.90 8.42
CA CYS A 244 3.84 25.01 7.60
C CYS A 244 5.07 25.72 7.03
N GLN A 245 6.08 24.93 6.66
CA GLN A 245 7.22 25.38 5.87
C GLN A 245 7.15 24.72 4.50
N PHE A 246 7.41 25.49 3.45
CA PHE A 246 7.36 25.03 2.07
C PHE A 246 8.62 25.49 1.35
N THR A 247 9.29 24.55 0.70
CA THR A 247 10.54 24.79 -0.02
C THR A 247 10.45 24.12 -1.39
N VAL A 248 10.72 24.87 -2.44
CA VAL A 248 10.77 24.37 -3.82
C VAL A 248 12.08 24.76 -4.46
N GLY A 249 12.74 23.80 -5.11
CA GLY A 249 13.91 24.07 -5.95
C GLY A 249 13.49 24.83 -7.20
N ALA A 250 12.86 24.13 -8.14
CA ALA A 250 12.38 24.67 -9.41
C ALA A 250 10.84 24.61 -9.50
N PHE A 251 10.23 25.71 -9.93
CA PHE A 251 8.78 25.87 -10.01
C PHE A 251 8.34 26.36 -11.40
N THR A 252 7.58 25.53 -12.13
CA THR A 252 7.16 25.81 -13.51
C THR A 252 5.64 25.53 -13.70
N PRO A 253 4.76 26.46 -13.33
CA PRO A 253 3.32 26.26 -13.41
C PRO A 253 2.77 26.55 -14.81
N PHE A 254 1.89 25.67 -15.30
CA PHE A 254 1.10 25.87 -16.53
C PHE A 254 -0.39 26.04 -16.23
N SER A 255 -0.76 26.22 -14.95
CA SER A 255 -2.13 26.20 -14.47
C SER A 255 -2.36 27.08 -13.25
N THR A 256 -3.64 27.26 -12.90
CA THR A 256 -4.06 28.02 -11.72
C THR A 256 -3.72 27.27 -10.43
N ILE A 257 -3.01 27.95 -9.53
CA ILE A 257 -2.70 27.46 -8.20
C ILE A 257 -3.33 28.40 -7.18
N ALA A 258 -4.23 27.89 -6.36
CA ALA A 258 -4.84 28.61 -5.26
C ALA A 258 -4.20 28.15 -3.94
N VAL A 259 -3.52 29.05 -3.25
CA VAL A 259 -2.84 28.74 -1.99
C VAL A 259 -3.38 29.63 -0.87
N THR A 260 -3.91 29.02 0.18
CA THR A 260 -4.29 29.73 1.40
C THR A 260 -3.29 29.42 2.52
N MET A 261 -2.55 30.43 2.96
CA MET A 261 -1.48 30.28 3.96
C MET A 261 -1.83 30.99 5.27
N ARG A 262 -1.62 30.33 6.42
CA ARG A 262 -1.68 30.98 7.73
C ARG A 262 -0.48 30.62 8.59
N ARG A 263 0.37 31.63 8.86
CA ARG A 263 1.65 31.49 9.60
C ARG A 263 2.57 30.47 8.95
N CYS A 264 2.82 30.61 7.65
CA CYS A 264 3.68 29.70 6.90
C CYS A 264 4.93 30.43 6.40
N GLN A 265 5.98 29.67 6.13
CA GLN A 265 7.18 30.15 5.43
C GLN A 265 7.25 29.48 4.06
N PHE A 266 7.67 30.25 3.06
CA PHE A 266 7.75 29.82 1.67
C PHE A 266 9.11 30.24 1.10
N THR A 267 9.79 29.29 0.46
CA THR A 267 11.10 29.50 -0.16
C THR A 267 11.08 28.85 -1.54
N VAL A 268 11.49 29.58 -2.56
CA VAL A 268 11.60 29.10 -3.95
C VAL A 268 12.99 29.46 -4.45
N GLY A 269 13.68 28.50 -5.06
CA GLY A 269 14.97 28.72 -5.70
C GLY A 269 14.81 29.40 -7.06
N GLU A 270 14.20 28.69 -8.01
CA GLU A 270 14.02 29.12 -9.40
C GLU A 270 12.52 29.12 -9.78
N PHE A 271 12.11 30.16 -10.50
CA PHE A 271 10.71 30.39 -10.87
C PHE A 271 10.62 30.77 -12.36
N THR A 272 9.87 30.01 -13.15
CA THR A 272 9.63 30.33 -14.57
C THR A 272 8.12 30.46 -14.84
N SER A 273 7.70 31.70 -15.13
CA SER A 273 6.37 32.14 -15.61
C SER A 273 5.19 32.13 -14.62
N LEU A 274 4.24 33.06 -14.83
CA LEU A 274 3.39 33.68 -13.80
C LEU A 274 1.89 33.67 -14.19
N VAL A 275 1.05 32.96 -13.43
CA VAL A 275 -0.26 33.45 -12.95
C VAL A 275 -0.48 32.86 -11.55
N CYS A 276 0.00 33.56 -10.53
CA CYS A 276 -0.25 33.21 -9.14
C CYS A 276 -1.11 34.31 -8.52
N LYS A 277 -2.38 34.03 -8.23
CA LYS A 277 -3.17 34.85 -7.30
C LYS A 277 -2.88 34.33 -5.90
N LEU A 278 -2.04 35.07 -5.16
CA LEU A 278 -1.81 34.86 -3.73
C LEU A 278 -3.02 35.28 -2.90
#